data_AF-A0A4D7C898-F1
#
_entry.id   AF-A0A4D7C898-F1
#
_cell.length_a   1.000
_cell.length_b   1.000
_cell.length_c   1.000
_cell.angle_alpha   90.00
_cell.angle_beta   90.00
_cell.angle_gamma   90.00
#
_symmetry.space_group_name_H-M   'P 1'
#
loop_
_entity.id
_entity.type
_entity.pdbx_description
1 polymer ?
#
loop_
_entity_poly.entity_id
_entity_poly.type
_entity_poly.pdbx_seq_one_letter_code
_entity_poly.pdbx_strand_id
1 'polypeptide(L)'
;MRGFRLPEPCFPAKPGTFGFAYALGYAESFDPLDELPMVAPLLAQPVVEACLRVPSWFWYDGGRNRMIARRAFQRELPPEIFHRRSKGSPESFVGEIFEQHRTTIRIRCWTALVKHGLVDREAIEKIFIDPRPAYGTGFMRLLEFSDVEAWIAGCSSLRGDAVDFSRSASHRAYCAALPGAGSRRPRSQ
;
A
#
# COMPACT_ATOMS: atom_id res chain seq x y z
N MET A 1 -23.52 17.73 11.35
CA MET A 1 -23.28 17.86 9.90
C MET A 1 -22.61 19.21 9.65
N ARG A 2 -21.28 19.24 9.57
CA ARG A 2 -20.53 20.37 8.99
C ARG A 2 -20.05 19.88 7.63
N GLY A 3 -20.35 20.63 6.58
CA GLY A 3 -19.99 20.27 5.21
C GLY A 3 -18.48 20.03 5.11
N PHE A 4 -18.12 18.88 4.55
CA PHE A 4 -16.76 18.55 4.14
C PHE A 4 -16.32 19.62 3.13
N ARG A 5 -15.52 20.57 3.59
CA ARG A 5 -14.92 21.61 2.76
C ARG A 5 -13.50 21.15 2.51
N LEU A 6 -13.19 20.82 1.25
CA LEU A 6 -11.81 20.51 0.84
C LEU A 6 -10.90 21.68 1.26
N PRO A 7 -9.68 21.42 1.76
CA PRO A 7 -8.72 22.48 1.98
C PRO A 7 -8.51 23.23 0.67
N GLU A 8 -8.52 24.56 0.74
CA GLU A 8 -8.32 25.43 -0.43
C GLU A 8 -7.02 25.00 -1.13
N PRO A 9 -7.06 24.73 -2.45
CA PRO A 9 -5.89 24.24 -3.17
C PRO A 9 -4.79 25.29 -3.09
N CYS A 10 -3.66 24.93 -2.45
CA CYS A 10 -2.51 25.82 -2.27
C CYS A 10 -1.78 26.16 -3.58
N PHE A 11 -2.23 25.63 -4.72
CA PHE A 11 -1.72 25.94 -6.06
C PHE A 11 -2.85 25.89 -7.10
N PRO A 12 -2.77 26.68 -8.19
CA PRO A 12 -3.74 26.66 -9.27
C PRO A 12 -3.55 25.37 -10.07
N ALA A 13 -4.18 24.27 -9.65
CA ALA A 13 -4.25 23.04 -10.42
C ALA A 13 -5.71 22.75 -10.78
N LYS A 14 -5.95 22.34 -12.03
CA LYS A 14 -7.29 21.99 -12.53
C LYS A 14 -7.86 20.80 -11.72
N PRO A 15 -9.17 20.79 -11.44
CA PRO A 15 -9.79 19.82 -10.52
C PRO A 15 -9.60 18.33 -10.90
N GLY A 16 -9.36 18.00 -12.17
CA GLY A 16 -9.16 16.61 -12.62
C GLY A 16 -7.83 15.97 -12.16
N THR A 17 -6.76 16.76 -12.02
CA THR A 17 -5.44 16.24 -11.59
C THR A 17 -5.45 15.90 -10.10
N PHE A 18 -6.25 16.61 -9.31
CA PHE A 18 -6.43 16.36 -7.87
C PHE A 18 -7.13 15.03 -7.60
N GLY A 19 -8.14 14.66 -8.40
CA GLY A 19 -8.90 13.43 -8.18
C GLY A 19 -8.06 12.15 -8.26
N PHE A 20 -7.13 12.08 -9.23
CA PHE A 20 -6.25 10.92 -9.38
C PHE A 20 -5.19 10.85 -8.27
N ALA A 21 -4.58 11.99 -7.92
CA ALA A 21 -3.61 12.06 -6.83
C ALA A 21 -4.24 11.68 -5.47
N TYR A 22 -5.48 12.10 -5.24
CA TYR A 22 -6.23 11.78 -4.03
C TYR A 22 -6.61 10.29 -3.96
N ALA A 23 -7.07 9.72 -5.08
CA ALA A 23 -7.39 8.28 -5.15
C ALA A 23 -6.14 7.41 -4.90
N LEU A 24 -4.99 7.80 -5.45
CA LEU A 24 -3.73 7.11 -5.21
C LEU A 24 -3.26 7.31 -3.75
N GLY A 25 -3.38 8.52 -3.19
CA GLY A 25 -3.06 8.78 -1.78
C GLY A 25 -3.91 7.95 -0.82
N TYR A 26 -5.21 7.79 -1.10
CA TYR A 26 -6.10 6.95 -0.31
C TYR A 26 -5.74 5.46 -0.42
N ALA A 27 -5.38 4.98 -1.62
CA ALA A 27 -4.95 3.60 -1.84
C ALA A 27 -3.60 3.29 -1.18
N GLU A 28 -2.69 4.27 -1.14
CA GLU A 28 -1.35 4.18 -0.52
C GLU A 28 -1.39 4.48 1.00
N SER A 29 -2.57 4.51 1.63
CA SER A 29 -2.77 4.73 3.07
C SER A 29 -2.31 6.09 3.61
N PHE A 30 -2.38 7.16 2.81
CA PHE A 30 -2.24 8.52 3.33
C PHE A 30 -3.59 9.02 3.86
N ASP A 31 -3.66 9.32 5.16
CA ASP A 31 -4.86 9.86 5.79
C ASP A 31 -5.09 11.29 5.29
N PRO A 32 -6.21 11.59 4.62
CA PRO A 32 -6.54 12.96 4.21
C PRO A 32 -6.78 13.91 5.40
N LEU A 33 -6.88 13.37 6.61
CA LEU A 33 -7.03 14.10 7.87
C LEU A 33 -5.70 14.30 8.61
N ASP A 34 -4.58 13.85 8.05
CA ASP A 34 -3.26 14.05 8.65
C ASP A 34 -2.96 15.55 8.78
N GLU A 35 -2.26 15.93 9.87
CA GLU A 35 -2.03 17.35 10.19
C GLU A 35 -1.11 18.03 9.15
N LEU A 36 -0.28 17.24 8.47
CA LEU A 36 0.60 17.70 7.42
C LEU A 36 -0.07 17.56 6.04
N PRO A 37 -0.19 18.65 5.26
CA PRO A 37 -0.80 18.57 3.94
C PRO A 37 0.07 17.72 3.00
N MET A 38 -0.56 16.75 2.32
CA MET A 38 0.07 16.07 1.20
C MET A 38 0.29 17.08 0.06
N VAL A 39 1.54 17.26 -0.34
CA VAL A 39 1.91 18.06 -1.51
C VAL A 39 2.47 17.11 -2.57
N ALA A 40 2.03 17.28 -3.82
CA ALA A 40 2.53 16.54 -4.98
C ALA A 40 3.22 17.49 -5.98
N PRO A 41 4.47 17.92 -5.74
CA PRO A 41 5.14 18.93 -6.55
C PRO A 41 5.23 18.59 -8.05
N LEU A 42 5.38 17.30 -8.37
CA LEU A 42 5.46 16.83 -9.76
C LEU A 42 4.13 16.95 -10.52
N LEU A 43 3.02 17.18 -9.82
CA LEU A 43 1.71 17.44 -10.42
C LEU A 43 1.39 18.93 -10.55
N ALA A 44 2.31 19.81 -10.16
CA ALA A 44 2.15 21.24 -10.39
C ALA A 44 2.00 21.51 -11.90
N GLN A 45 1.01 22.32 -12.26
CA GLN A 45 0.70 22.64 -13.65
C GLN A 45 1.93 23.00 -14.51
N PRO A 46 2.84 23.91 -14.10
CA PRO A 46 4.00 24.24 -14.94
C PRO A 46 4.93 23.04 -15.17
N VAL A 47 5.04 22.12 -14.21
CA VAL A 47 5.83 20.89 -14.35
C VAL A 47 5.17 19.94 -15.33
N VAL A 48 3.87 19.70 -15.18
CA VAL A 48 3.09 18.82 -16.07
C VAL A 48 3.12 19.36 -17.51
N GLU A 49 2.87 20.65 -17.70
CA GLU A 49 2.91 21.29 -19.03
C GLU A 49 4.30 21.24 -19.66
N ALA A 50 5.36 21.44 -18.87
CA ALA A 50 6.73 21.27 -19.34
C ALA A 50 6.97 19.81 -19.79
N CYS A 51 6.56 18.82 -18.99
CA CYS A 51 6.69 17.41 -19.34
C CYS A 51 5.91 17.04 -20.62
N LEU A 52 4.69 17.57 -20.79
CA LEU A 52 3.87 17.31 -21.98
C LEU A 52 4.42 17.95 -23.26
N ARG A 53 5.21 19.02 -23.14
CA ARG A 53 5.93 19.63 -24.27
C ARG A 53 7.13 18.82 -24.74
N VAL A 54 7.66 17.91 -23.91
CA VAL A 54 8.83 17.09 -24.27
C VAL A 54 8.39 15.97 -25.22
N PRO A 55 9.00 15.86 -26.42
CA PRO A 55 8.68 14.76 -27.32
C PRO A 55 8.98 13.40 -26.70
N SER A 56 8.14 12.39 -26.99
CA SER A 56 8.19 11.08 -26.33
C SER A 56 9.56 10.39 -26.42
N TRP A 57 10.29 10.56 -27.53
CA TRP A 57 11.62 9.96 -27.74
C TRP A 57 12.73 10.58 -26.89
N PHE A 58 12.57 11.79 -26.36
CA PHE A 58 13.56 12.41 -25.45
C PHE A 58 13.54 11.81 -24.04
N TRP A 59 12.50 11.04 -23.71
CA TRP A 59 12.38 10.40 -22.40
C TRP A 59 13.25 9.14 -22.25
N TYR A 60 13.81 8.65 -23.36
CA TYR A 60 14.62 7.43 -23.41
C TYR A 60 15.96 7.70 -24.08
N ASP A 61 17.05 7.22 -23.48
CA ASP A 61 18.38 7.29 -24.06
C ASP A 61 19.29 6.22 -23.44
N GLY A 62 20.11 5.56 -24.25
CA GLY A 62 21.05 4.53 -23.78
C GLY A 62 20.42 3.41 -22.93
N GLY A 63 19.19 3.00 -23.26
CA GLY A 63 18.44 1.98 -22.50
C GLY A 63 17.95 2.43 -21.11
N ARG A 64 17.86 3.75 -20.88
CA ARG A 64 17.43 4.33 -19.60
C ARG A 64 16.21 5.23 -19.79
N ASN A 65 15.26 5.09 -18.86
CA ASN A 65 14.01 5.84 -18.85
C ASN A 65 14.17 7.15 -18.07
N ARG A 66 13.31 8.12 -18.38
CA ARG A 66 13.25 9.45 -17.75
C ARG A 66 14.53 10.26 -17.93
N MET A 67 15.22 10.09 -19.06
CA MET A 67 16.55 10.68 -19.27
C MET A 67 16.55 12.20 -19.14
N ILE A 68 15.55 12.89 -19.71
CA ILE A 68 15.49 14.35 -19.64
C ILE A 68 15.41 14.87 -18.21
N ALA A 69 14.62 14.22 -17.35
CA ALA A 69 14.52 14.58 -15.93
C ALA A 69 15.85 14.30 -15.22
N ARG A 70 16.48 13.15 -15.48
CA ARG A 70 17.79 12.81 -14.91
C ARG A 70 18.85 13.84 -15.28
N ARG A 71 18.91 14.24 -16.55
CA ARG A 71 19.84 15.26 -17.06
C ARG A 71 19.60 16.62 -16.40
N ALA A 72 18.35 17.03 -16.21
CA ALA A 72 18.01 18.28 -15.54
C ALA A 72 18.60 18.36 -14.11
N PHE A 73 18.61 17.23 -13.39
CA PHE A 73 19.14 17.14 -12.02
C PHE A 73 20.54 16.51 -11.93
N GLN A 74 21.28 16.38 -13.04
CA GLN A 74 22.58 15.68 -13.05
C GLN A 74 23.61 16.32 -12.11
N ARG A 75 23.53 17.63 -11.89
CA ARG A 75 24.45 18.37 -11.01
C ARG A 75 24.09 18.24 -9.53
N GLU A 76 22.85 17.83 -9.23
CA GLU A 76 22.31 17.73 -7.86
C GLU A 76 22.25 16.27 -7.38
N LEU A 77 22.20 15.30 -8.29
CA LEU A 77 22.11 13.87 -7.96
C LEU A 77 23.49 13.19 -7.90
N PRO A 78 23.76 12.34 -6.90
CA PRO A 78 24.93 11.48 -6.90
C PRO A 78 24.99 10.58 -8.14
N PRO A 79 26.21 10.24 -8.63
CA PRO A 79 26.38 9.40 -9.82
C PRO A 79 25.66 8.05 -9.71
N GLU A 80 25.60 7.43 -8.53
CA GLU A 80 24.91 6.14 -8.35
C GLU A 80 23.41 6.25 -8.63
N ILE A 81 22.76 7.34 -8.20
CA ILE A 81 21.33 7.59 -8.40
C ILE A 81 21.05 7.96 -9.86
N PHE A 82 21.92 8.78 -10.45
CA PHE A 82 21.80 9.20 -11.85
C PHE A 82 21.90 8.00 -12.80
N HIS A 83 22.82 7.07 -12.55
CA HIS A 83 23.05 5.89 -13.39
C HIS A 83 22.18 4.69 -13.04
N ARG A 84 21.42 4.75 -11.93
CA ARG A 84 20.55 3.67 -11.44
C ARG A 84 19.56 3.20 -12.51
N ARG A 85 19.62 1.90 -12.84
CA ARG A 85 18.78 1.26 -13.86
C ARG A 85 17.52 0.61 -13.30
N SER A 86 17.58 0.06 -12.09
CA SER A 86 16.41 -0.51 -11.43
C SER A 86 15.64 0.57 -10.67
N LYS A 87 14.31 0.58 -10.78
CA LYS A 87 13.51 1.09 -9.67
C LYS A 87 13.70 0.12 -8.51
N GLY A 88 13.63 0.60 -7.28
CA GLY A 88 13.43 -0.32 -6.17
C GLY A 88 12.05 -0.88 -6.43
N SER A 89 11.97 -2.13 -6.87
CA SER A 89 10.65 -2.74 -6.96
C SER A 89 10.21 -2.92 -5.51
N PRO A 90 8.98 -2.57 -5.14
CA PRO A 90 8.42 -3.04 -3.87
C PRO A 90 8.69 -4.54 -3.70
N GLU A 91 8.65 -5.30 -4.79
CA GLU A 91 8.97 -6.73 -4.81
C GLU A 91 10.40 -7.06 -4.37
N SER A 92 11.41 -6.24 -4.70
CA SER A 92 12.79 -6.53 -4.28
C SER A 92 12.97 -6.28 -2.78
N PHE A 93 12.37 -5.21 -2.26
CA PHE A 93 12.40 -4.91 -0.83
C PHE A 93 11.58 -5.90 -0.01
N VAL A 94 10.37 -6.23 -0.46
CA VAL A 94 9.51 -7.23 0.18
C VAL A 94 10.14 -8.63 0.06
N GLY A 95 10.83 -8.91 -1.04
CA GLY A 95 11.63 -10.13 -1.22
C GLY A 95 12.77 -10.22 -0.20
N GLU A 96 13.50 -9.13 0.05
CA GLU A 96 14.52 -9.08 1.10
C GLU A 96 13.94 -9.36 2.49
N ILE A 97 12.80 -8.75 2.85
CA ILE A 97 12.08 -9.02 4.09
C ILE A 97 11.66 -10.49 4.17
N PHE A 98 11.11 -11.04 3.09
CA PHE A 98 10.72 -12.43 3.02
C PHE A 98 11.91 -13.36 3.26
N GLU A 99 13.04 -13.14 2.60
CA GLU A 99 14.24 -13.97 2.78
C GLU A 99 14.79 -13.87 4.21
N GLN A 100 14.81 -12.67 4.79
CA GLN A 100 15.28 -12.44 6.15
C GLN A 100 14.40 -13.15 7.20
N HIS A 101 13.10 -13.28 6.94
CA HIS A 101 12.13 -13.87 7.85
C HIS A 101 11.55 -15.21 7.38
N ARG A 102 12.16 -15.84 6.36
CA ARG A 102 11.62 -17.00 5.64
C ARG A 102 11.21 -18.14 6.56
N THR A 103 12.05 -18.45 7.55
CA THR A 103 11.78 -19.51 8.54
C THR A 103 10.59 -19.18 9.42
N THR A 104 10.49 -17.94 9.90
CA THR A 104 9.39 -17.48 10.75
C THR A 104 8.06 -17.48 9.99
N ILE A 105 8.06 -17.01 8.75
CA ILE A 105 6.88 -17.00 7.87
C ILE A 105 6.44 -18.45 7.58
N ARG A 106 7.39 -19.35 7.31
CA ARG A 106 7.11 -20.79 7.12
C ARG A 106 6.41 -21.40 8.32
N ILE A 107 6.87 -21.15 9.53
CA ILE A 107 6.24 -21.71 10.75
C ILE A 107 4.78 -21.22 10.89
N ARG A 108 4.52 -19.95 10.53
CA ARG A 108 3.20 -19.33 10.68
C ARG A 108 2.17 -19.77 9.63
N CYS A 109 2.57 -20.05 8.40
CA CYS A 109 1.63 -20.44 7.35
C CYS A 109 1.00 -21.84 7.55
N TRP A 110 1.44 -22.61 8.58
CA TRP A 110 1.09 -24.02 8.81
C TRP A 110 -0.07 -24.16 9.81
N THR A 111 -0.72 -23.06 10.18
CA THR A 111 -1.75 -23.04 11.23
C THR A 111 -3.15 -23.25 10.68
N ALA A 112 -4.01 -22.24 10.68
CA ALA A 112 -5.43 -22.40 10.40
C ALA A 112 -5.72 -22.77 8.94
N LEU A 113 -5.03 -22.16 7.97
CA LEU A 113 -5.30 -22.33 6.54
C LEU A 113 -5.01 -23.76 6.07
N VAL A 114 -3.89 -24.33 6.50
CA VAL A 114 -3.55 -25.74 6.21
C VAL A 114 -4.46 -26.68 7.00
N LYS A 115 -4.72 -26.39 8.28
CA LYS A 115 -5.62 -27.21 9.11
C LYS A 115 -7.04 -27.31 8.55
N HIS A 116 -7.54 -26.25 7.94
CA HIS A 116 -8.87 -26.20 7.31
C HIS A 116 -8.87 -26.62 5.84
N GLY A 117 -7.72 -27.04 5.28
CA GLY A 117 -7.61 -27.49 3.89
C GLY A 117 -7.85 -26.39 2.85
N LEU A 118 -7.68 -25.13 3.22
CA LEU A 118 -7.89 -23.98 2.33
C LEU A 118 -6.70 -23.72 1.40
N VAL A 119 -5.53 -24.24 1.75
CA VAL A 119 -4.31 -24.11 0.96
C VAL A 119 -3.56 -25.44 0.90
N ASP A 120 -3.01 -25.74 -0.26
CA ASP A 120 -2.18 -26.93 -0.48
C ASP A 120 -0.81 -26.76 0.19
N ARG A 121 -0.58 -27.59 1.21
CA ARG A 121 0.69 -27.62 1.96
C ARG A 121 1.88 -27.97 1.07
N GLU A 122 1.74 -28.94 0.16
CA GLU A 122 2.85 -29.39 -0.68
C GLU A 122 3.25 -28.30 -1.68
N ALA A 123 2.27 -27.59 -2.24
CA ALA A 123 2.51 -26.45 -3.12
C ALA A 123 3.24 -25.31 -2.40
N ILE A 124 2.83 -24.99 -1.17
CA ILE A 124 3.52 -23.98 -0.35
C ILE A 124 4.95 -24.42 -0.03
N GLU A 125 5.14 -25.67 0.40
CA GLU A 125 6.45 -26.19 0.81
C GLU A 125 7.47 -26.16 -0.33
N LYS A 126 7.05 -26.42 -1.58
CA LYS A 126 7.91 -26.26 -2.76
C LYS A 126 8.46 -24.84 -2.92
N ILE A 127 7.67 -23.82 -2.61
CA ILE A 127 8.12 -22.42 -2.68
C ILE A 127 9.13 -22.12 -1.55
N PHE A 128 8.91 -22.67 -0.35
CA PHE A 128 9.84 -22.46 0.77
C PHE A 128 11.16 -23.23 0.61
N ILE A 129 11.18 -24.38 -0.06
CA ILE A 129 12.39 -25.19 -0.28
C ILE A 129 13.27 -24.62 -1.40
N ASP A 130 12.71 -23.84 -2.33
CA ASP A 130 13.47 -23.28 -3.45
C ASP A 130 14.66 -22.43 -2.98
N PRO A 131 15.92 -22.82 -3.24
CA PRO A 131 17.10 -22.09 -2.76
C PRO A 131 17.32 -20.76 -3.49
N ARG A 132 16.55 -20.48 -4.54
CA ARG A 132 16.63 -19.20 -5.26
C ARG A 132 16.05 -18.07 -4.41
N PRO A 133 16.60 -16.85 -4.54
CA PRO A 133 16.00 -15.67 -3.92
C PRO A 133 14.55 -15.48 -4.37
N ALA A 134 13.72 -14.95 -3.48
CA ALA A 134 12.34 -14.58 -3.70
C ALA A 134 12.16 -13.86 -5.04
N TYR A 135 11.43 -14.52 -5.95
CA TYR A 135 11.19 -14.02 -7.30
C TYR A 135 9.78 -14.36 -7.74
N GLY A 136 9.17 -13.46 -8.53
CA GLY A 136 7.80 -13.59 -9.01
C GLY A 136 6.75 -13.38 -7.93
N THR A 137 5.53 -13.85 -8.15
CA THR A 137 4.38 -13.58 -7.26
C THR A 137 4.21 -14.61 -6.14
N GLY A 138 4.97 -15.71 -6.17
CA GLY A 138 4.83 -16.81 -5.22
C GLY A 138 5.09 -16.41 -3.78
N PHE A 139 6.18 -15.69 -3.50
CA PHE A 139 6.52 -15.25 -2.14
C PHE A 139 5.54 -14.17 -1.63
N MET A 140 5.03 -13.30 -2.51
CA MET A 140 4.00 -12.32 -2.17
C MET A 140 2.74 -13.03 -1.68
N ARG A 141 2.33 -14.10 -2.36
CA ARG A 141 1.19 -14.92 -1.94
C ARG A 141 1.39 -15.61 -0.58
N LEU A 142 2.62 -16.01 -0.27
CA LEU A 142 2.95 -16.56 1.05
C LEU A 142 2.86 -15.51 2.17
N LEU A 143 3.25 -14.28 1.90
CA LEU A 143 3.09 -13.17 2.83
C LEU A 143 1.60 -12.89 3.10
N GLU A 144 0.76 -12.87 2.05
CA GLU A 144 -0.69 -12.73 2.21
C GLU A 144 -1.29 -13.85 3.08
N PHE A 145 -0.85 -15.11 2.91
CA PHE A 145 -1.29 -16.20 3.79
C PHE A 145 -0.84 -16.00 5.23
N SER A 146 0.40 -15.56 5.45
CA SER A 146 0.91 -15.23 6.78
C SER A 146 0.12 -14.10 7.44
N ASP A 147 -0.35 -13.12 6.67
CA ASP A 147 -1.20 -12.04 7.17
C ASP A 147 -2.59 -12.53 7.58
N VAL A 148 -3.21 -13.41 6.78
CA VAL A 148 -4.49 -14.04 7.14
C VAL A 148 -4.34 -14.89 8.41
N GLU A 149 -3.25 -15.65 8.55
CA GLU A 149 -2.97 -16.42 9.77
C GLU A 149 -2.74 -15.51 10.99
N ALA A 150 -2.06 -14.37 10.81
CA ALA A 150 -1.93 -13.33 11.83
C ALA A 150 -3.29 -12.84 12.31
N TRP A 151 -4.18 -12.55 11.36
CA TRP A 151 -5.51 -12.06 11.62
C TRP A 151 -6.37 -13.09 12.34
N ILE A 152 -6.35 -14.36 11.89
CA ILE A 152 -7.07 -15.46 12.57
C ILE A 152 -6.58 -15.64 14.00
N ALA A 153 -5.25 -15.61 14.21
CA ALA A 153 -4.67 -15.72 15.55
C ALA A 153 -5.11 -14.55 16.45
N GLY A 154 -5.09 -13.32 15.94
CA GLY A 154 -5.59 -12.14 16.64
C GLY A 154 -7.08 -12.22 16.96
N CYS A 155 -7.92 -12.60 16.00
CA CYS A 155 -9.35 -12.78 16.24
C CYS A 155 -9.66 -13.90 17.25
N SER A 156 -8.82 -14.92 17.32
CA SER A 156 -8.98 -16.03 18.26
C SER A 156 -8.57 -15.65 19.67
N SER A 157 -7.50 -14.87 19.85
CA SER A 157 -7.13 -14.32 21.16
C SER A 157 -8.19 -13.33 21.67
N LEU A 158 -8.72 -12.49 20.78
CA LEU A 158 -9.83 -11.56 21.03
C LEU A 158 -11.18 -12.25 21.24
N ARG A 159 -11.27 -13.58 21.11
CA ARG A 159 -12.51 -14.35 21.37
C ARG A 159 -12.45 -15.09 22.72
N GLY A 160 -11.25 -15.26 23.28
CA GLY A 160 -11.04 -15.75 24.65
C GLY A 160 -11.33 -14.68 25.71
N ASP A 161 -11.04 -13.42 25.38
CA ASP A 161 -11.51 -12.26 26.12
C ASP A 161 -12.72 -11.68 25.38
N ALA A 162 -13.84 -11.40 26.05
CA ALA A 162 -14.97 -10.76 25.39
C ALA A 162 -14.57 -9.34 24.93
N VAL A 163 -14.20 -9.19 23.65
CA VAL A 163 -13.78 -7.89 23.11
C VAL A 163 -14.98 -7.02 22.83
N ASP A 164 -15.10 -5.97 23.63
CA ASP A 164 -16.04 -4.87 23.45
C ASP A 164 -15.56 -3.94 22.31
N PHE A 165 -15.98 -4.25 21.09
CA PHE A 165 -15.72 -3.40 19.91
C PHE A 165 -16.37 -1.99 20.01
N SER A 166 -17.23 -1.74 21.00
CA SER A 166 -17.84 -0.41 21.20
C SER A 166 -16.85 0.67 21.66
N ARG A 167 -15.66 0.26 22.13
CA ARG A 167 -14.61 1.17 22.63
C ARG A 167 -13.60 1.63 21.56
N SER A 168 -13.55 0.99 20.40
CA SER A 168 -12.61 1.40 19.34
C SER A 168 -13.07 2.71 18.69
N ALA A 169 -12.19 3.71 18.66
CA ALA A 169 -12.47 5.02 18.06
C ALA A 169 -12.84 4.90 16.57
N SER A 170 -12.18 3.98 15.86
CA SER A 170 -12.42 3.69 14.45
C SER A 170 -13.78 3.03 14.19
N HIS A 171 -14.25 2.17 15.09
CA HIS A 171 -15.59 1.54 14.98
C HIS A 171 -16.71 2.54 15.23
N ARG A 172 -16.55 3.45 16.21
CA ARG A 172 -17.51 4.55 16.43
C ARG A 172 -17.60 5.51 15.24
N ALA A 173 -16.45 5.86 14.65
CA ALA A 173 -16.40 6.69 13.46
C ALA A 173 -17.08 6.01 12.26
N TYR A 174 -16.85 4.70 12.07
CA TYR A 174 -17.48 3.90 11.02
C TYR A 174 -19.00 3.77 11.20
N CYS A 175 -19.47 3.42 12.40
CA CYS A 175 -20.91 3.30 12.68
C CYS A 175 -21.65 4.64 12.62
N ALA A 176 -20.98 5.75 12.95
CA ALA A 176 -21.56 7.09 12.82
C ALA A 176 -21.63 7.57 11.36
N ALA A 177 -20.84 6.98 10.45
CA ALA A 177 -20.79 7.33 9.04
C ALA A 177 -21.78 6.54 8.16
N LEU A 178 -22.44 5.50 8.70
CA LEU A 178 -23.44 4.72 7.96
C LEU A 178 -24.82 5.40 8.02
N PRO A 179 -25.43 5.79 6.88
CA PRO A 179 -26.80 6.27 6.86
C PRO A 179 -27.76 5.12 7.16
N GLY A 180 -28.45 5.17 8.30
CA GLY A 180 -29.58 4.28 8.62
C GLY A 180 -29.38 3.29 9.78
N ALA A 181 -28.28 3.34 10.53
CA ALA A 181 -28.12 2.55 11.76
C ALA A 181 -28.94 3.15 12.93
N GLY A 182 -30.27 3.18 12.76
CA GLY A 182 -31.22 3.45 13.82
C GLY A 182 -31.16 2.38 14.89
N SER A 183 -31.23 2.82 16.14
CA SER A 183 -31.18 2.01 17.36
C SER A 183 -32.05 0.76 17.30
N ARG A 184 -31.44 -0.43 17.33
CA ARG A 184 -32.14 -1.64 17.75
C ARG A 184 -32.47 -1.49 19.23
N ARG A 185 -33.74 -1.18 19.54
CA ARG A 185 -34.28 -1.36 20.89
C ARG A 185 -34.16 -2.84 21.28
N PRO A 186 -33.83 -3.16 22.54
CA PRO A 186 -33.84 -4.54 23.01
C PRO A 186 -35.27 -5.10 22.94
N ARG A 187 -35.44 -6.29 22.37
CA ARG A 187 -36.71 -7.03 22.46
C ARG A 187 -36.89 -7.49 23.90
N SER A 188 -37.90 -6.95 24.57
CA SER A 188 -38.48 -7.52 25.79
C SER A 188 -39.57 -8.52 25.40
N GLN A 189 -39.32 -9.79 25.66
CA GLN A 189 -40.19 -10.81 26.26
C GLN A 189 -39.54 -12.18 26.04
#